data_AF-A0A2S2R5A1-F1
#
_entry.id   AF-A0A2S2R5A1-F1
#
_cell.length_a   1.000
_cell.length_b   1.000
_cell.length_c   1.000
_cell.angle_alpha   90.00
_cell.angle_beta   90.00
_cell.angle_gamma   90.00
#
_symmetry.space_group_name_H-M   'P 1'
#
loop_
_entity.id
_entity.type
_entity.pdbx_description
1 polymer ?
#
loop_
_entity_poly.entity_id
_entity_poly.type
_entity_poly.pdbx_seq_one_letter_code
_entity_poly.pdbx_strand_id
1 'polypeptide(L)'
;NSLTPSCNFLNALCYGRVENLPRIIKYYVHYPKEVPDIQDKYYSVFENMERDTTFTFWEMTSASGLRRLKPSQRQCRFMDEPMDSTIPVYSYNTCRMICRRKLALEKCGCTPHFYPYPGKMKVCDVKGLYCLSFHKTLLMSLEHDGTPINCNCLMQCEEVKLFLDKNSERTWSYPVPWDIRFRWAVDKYSKTRLRRDVIYSFEDLLVSLGGTASFFLGCSVLSFVEIGYYVTLRLYWFVNRKAEG
;
A
#
# COMPACT_ATOMS: atom_id res chain seq x y z
N ASN A 1 -1.99 9.54 -30.48
CA ASN A 1 -2.86 9.76 -29.30
C ASN A 1 -4.01 8.76 -29.30
N SER A 2 -3.77 7.54 -28.81
CA SER A 2 -4.88 6.62 -28.54
C SER A 2 -5.60 7.09 -27.29
N LEU A 3 -6.88 7.49 -27.40
CA LEU A 3 -7.70 7.79 -26.23
C LEU A 3 -7.81 6.51 -25.39
N THR A 4 -7.36 6.58 -24.14
CA THR A 4 -7.62 5.53 -23.16
C THR A 4 -9.14 5.43 -22.97
N PRO A 5 -9.75 4.25 -23.14
CA PRO A 5 -11.19 4.09 -22.97
C PRO A 5 -11.59 4.44 -21.52
N SER A 6 -12.54 5.36 -21.35
CA SER A 6 -13.04 5.81 -20.05
C SER A 6 -14.44 5.25 -19.77
N CYS A 7 -14.66 4.75 -18.56
CA CYS A 7 -15.95 4.16 -18.16
C CYS A 7 -16.79 5.08 -17.28
N ASN A 8 -18.00 5.42 -17.73
CA ASN A 8 -18.96 6.24 -16.97
C ASN A 8 -19.68 5.43 -15.87
N PHE A 9 -20.00 6.08 -14.75
CA PHE A 9 -20.67 5.46 -13.58
C PHE A 9 -22.11 5.00 -13.83
N LEU A 10 -22.75 5.42 -14.92
CA LEU A 10 -24.10 5.01 -15.29
C LEU A 10 -24.17 3.57 -15.84
N ASN A 11 -23.07 3.03 -16.34
CA ASN A 11 -23.04 1.69 -16.90
C ASN A 11 -22.77 0.66 -15.80
N ALA A 12 -23.62 -0.36 -15.72
CA ALA A 12 -23.43 -1.48 -14.78
C ALA A 12 -22.10 -2.23 -14.99
N LEU A 13 -21.60 -2.24 -16.22
CA LEU A 13 -20.38 -2.94 -16.62
C LEU A 13 -19.40 -1.97 -17.28
N CYS A 14 -18.16 -1.96 -16.81
CA CYS A 14 -17.03 -1.33 -17.51
C CYS A 14 -16.19 -2.43 -18.13
N TYR A 15 -16.05 -2.49 -19.45
CA TYR A 15 -15.27 -3.56 -20.08
C TYR A 15 -14.43 -3.05 -21.24
N GLY A 16 -13.30 -3.72 -21.44
CA GLY A 16 -12.48 -3.63 -22.64
C GLY A 16 -12.50 -4.97 -23.35
N ARG A 17 -12.73 -4.96 -24.66
CA ARG A 17 -12.57 -6.14 -25.51
C ARG A 17 -11.43 -5.87 -26.49
N VAL A 18 -10.54 -6.83 -26.62
CA VAL A 18 -9.51 -6.82 -27.65
C VAL A 18 -9.76 -8.01 -28.57
N GLU A 19 -9.77 -7.72 -29.87
CA GLU A 19 -10.01 -8.67 -30.95
C GLU A 19 -8.77 -8.71 -31.85
N ASN A 20 -8.58 -9.81 -32.59
CA ASN A 20 -7.55 -9.92 -33.63
C ASN A 20 -6.11 -9.77 -33.13
N LEU A 21 -5.80 -10.33 -31.96
CA LEU A 21 -4.43 -10.37 -31.45
C LEU A 21 -3.66 -11.58 -32.02
N PRO A 22 -2.47 -11.39 -32.60
CA PRO A 22 -1.74 -12.45 -33.31
C PRO A 22 -0.79 -13.28 -32.41
N ARG A 23 -0.78 -13.07 -31.09
CA ARG A 23 0.18 -13.71 -30.17
C ARG A 23 -0.43 -13.97 -28.80
N ILE A 24 -0.01 -15.06 -28.17
CA ILE A 24 -0.34 -15.40 -26.77
C ILE A 24 0.00 -14.23 -25.85
N ILE A 25 -0.96 -13.83 -25.01
CA ILE A 25 -0.80 -12.70 -24.08
C ILE A 25 -0.91 -13.20 -22.65
N LYS A 26 -0.07 -12.64 -21.78
CA LYS A 26 -0.25 -12.68 -20.34
C LYS A 26 -0.59 -11.28 -19.86
N TYR A 27 -1.69 -11.14 -19.13
CA TYR A 27 -2.09 -9.86 -18.56
C TYR A 27 -2.29 -9.95 -17.05
N TYR A 28 -2.06 -8.81 -16.40
CA TYR A 28 -2.22 -8.59 -14.98
C TYR A 28 -3.28 -7.50 -14.79
N VAL A 29 -4.08 -7.62 -13.74
CA VAL A 29 -5.08 -6.61 -13.39
C VAL A 29 -4.78 -6.14 -11.98
N HIS A 30 -4.50 -4.85 -11.83
CA HIS A 30 -4.17 -4.24 -10.55
C HIS A 30 -4.72 -2.81 -10.46
N TYR A 31 -4.71 -2.28 -9.24
CA TYR A 31 -5.09 -0.89 -8.98
C TYR A 31 -4.10 0.09 -9.64
N PRO A 32 -4.54 1.23 -10.20
CA PRO A 32 -3.64 2.18 -10.85
C PRO A 32 -2.54 2.77 -9.95
N LYS A 33 -2.73 2.78 -8.62
CA LYS A 33 -1.69 3.21 -7.67
C LYS A 33 -0.90 2.03 -7.07
N GLU A 34 -0.92 0.88 -7.72
CA GLU A 34 -0.10 -0.28 -7.35
C GLU A 34 0.64 -0.78 -8.58
N VAL A 35 1.76 -1.46 -8.39
CA VAL A 35 2.55 -2.07 -9.47
C VAL A 35 2.38 -3.59 -9.42
N PRO A 36 2.38 -4.29 -10.57
CA PRO A 36 2.29 -5.74 -10.57
C PRO A 36 3.55 -6.35 -9.95
N ASP A 37 3.38 -7.31 -9.04
CA ASP A 37 4.45 -8.12 -8.46
C ASP A 37 4.59 -9.47 -9.19
N ILE A 38 5.75 -10.12 -9.03
CA ILE A 38 6.00 -11.44 -9.61
C ILE A 38 5.06 -12.54 -9.08
N GLN A 39 4.51 -12.34 -7.88
CA GLN A 39 3.56 -13.25 -7.25
C GLN A 39 2.11 -12.93 -7.61
N ASP A 40 1.86 -11.83 -8.32
CA ASP A 40 0.50 -11.47 -8.69
C ASP A 40 -0.07 -12.47 -9.69
N LYS A 41 -1.37 -12.73 -9.52
CA LYS A 41 -2.10 -13.62 -10.41
C LYS A 41 -2.15 -13.00 -11.81
N TYR A 42 -1.68 -13.77 -12.79
CA TYR A 42 -1.79 -13.43 -14.19
C TYR A 42 -2.79 -14.33 -14.90
N TYR A 43 -3.28 -13.83 -16.03
CA TYR A 43 -4.19 -14.55 -16.90
C TYR A 43 -3.52 -14.70 -18.26
N SER A 44 -3.53 -15.92 -18.79
CA SER A 44 -2.97 -16.21 -20.11
C SER A 44 -4.09 -16.40 -21.11
N VAL A 45 -3.96 -15.83 -22.29
CA VAL A 45 -4.87 -16.07 -23.41
C VAL A 45 -4.08 -16.71 -24.53
N PHE A 46 -4.44 -17.95 -24.86
CA PHE A 46 -3.81 -18.76 -25.89
C PHE A 46 -4.55 -18.62 -27.22
N GLU A 47 -3.91 -19.07 -28.31
CA GLU A 47 -4.51 -19.78 -29.43
C GLU A 47 -5.89 -19.35 -29.94
N ASN A 48 -6.60 -20.24 -30.58
CA ASN A 48 -8.05 -20.45 -30.62
C ASN A 48 -8.92 -20.24 -29.33
N MET A 49 -8.55 -19.36 -28.41
CA MET A 49 -9.24 -19.15 -27.13
C MET A 49 -9.97 -17.82 -27.08
N GLU A 50 -11.21 -17.84 -26.61
CA GLU A 50 -11.93 -16.68 -26.11
C GLU A 50 -11.94 -16.71 -24.58
N ARG A 51 -11.26 -15.75 -23.95
CA ARG A 51 -11.25 -15.62 -22.48
C ARG A 51 -12.00 -14.38 -22.04
N ASP A 52 -12.86 -14.58 -21.06
CA ASP A 52 -13.79 -13.59 -20.59
C ASP A 52 -13.70 -13.47 -19.06
N THR A 53 -13.07 -12.39 -18.58
CA THR A 53 -12.84 -12.17 -17.15
C THR A 53 -13.66 -11.00 -16.63
N THR A 54 -14.40 -11.23 -15.56
CA THR A 54 -15.13 -10.18 -14.84
C THR A 54 -14.58 -10.06 -13.44
N PHE A 55 -14.27 -8.84 -13.04
CA PHE A 55 -13.72 -8.49 -11.75
C PHE A 55 -14.74 -7.68 -10.95
N THR A 56 -14.87 -7.99 -9.67
CA THR A 56 -15.48 -7.08 -8.69
C THR A 56 -14.37 -6.36 -7.95
N PHE A 57 -14.68 -5.25 -7.27
CA PHE A 57 -13.69 -4.55 -6.46
C PHE A 57 -14.29 -4.11 -5.14
N TRP A 58 -13.43 -3.90 -4.15
CA TRP A 58 -13.77 -3.11 -2.98
C TRP A 58 -12.75 -1.99 -2.82
N GLU A 59 -13.21 -0.87 -2.27
CA GLU A 59 -12.41 0.33 -2.07
C GLU A 59 -12.18 0.57 -0.57
N MET A 60 -10.93 0.79 -0.20
CA MET A 60 -10.52 1.33 1.08
C MET A 60 -10.16 2.79 0.94
N THR A 61 -10.71 3.60 1.81
CA THR A 61 -10.33 5.01 1.93
C THR A 61 -10.02 5.37 3.37
N SER A 62 -9.32 6.48 3.55
CA SER A 62 -8.91 6.95 4.87
C SER A 62 -9.40 8.37 5.13
N ALA A 63 -9.74 8.68 6.38
CA ALA A 63 -9.94 10.06 6.80
C ALA A 63 -8.64 10.89 6.72
N SER A 64 -8.80 12.18 6.45
CA SER A 64 -7.71 13.16 6.45
C SER A 64 -6.95 13.21 7.78
N GLY A 65 -7.62 12.96 8.91
CA GLY A 65 -7.01 12.92 10.24
C GLY A 65 -5.92 11.86 10.40
N LEU A 66 -5.96 10.75 9.64
CA LEU A 66 -4.92 9.71 9.70
C LEU A 66 -3.55 10.23 9.25
N ARG A 67 -3.50 11.26 8.41
CA ARG A 67 -2.22 11.83 7.91
C ARG A 67 -1.39 12.45 9.03
N ARG A 68 -2.03 12.89 10.13
CA ARG A 68 -1.33 13.45 11.31
C ARG A 68 -0.58 12.40 12.12
N LEU A 69 -0.98 11.13 12.02
CA LEU A 69 -0.36 10.02 12.74
C LEU A 69 0.88 9.51 11.98
N LYS A 70 1.90 9.05 12.71
CA LYS A 70 3.05 8.39 12.08
C LYS A 70 2.60 7.05 11.46
N PRO A 71 3.25 6.60 10.36
CA PRO A 71 2.98 5.28 9.76
C PRO A 71 2.96 4.12 10.77
N SER A 72 3.83 4.14 11.78
CA SER A 72 3.89 3.13 12.84
C SER A 72 2.70 3.18 13.80
N GLN A 73 2.04 4.32 13.99
CA GLN A 73 0.86 4.43 14.84
C GLN A 73 -0.40 3.97 14.09
N ARG A 74 -0.52 4.33 12.81
CA ARG A 74 -1.70 3.98 11.99
C ARG A 74 -1.60 2.66 11.24
N GLN A 75 -0.44 2.00 11.26
CA GLN A 75 -0.18 0.70 10.62
C GLN A 75 -0.49 0.66 9.10
N CYS A 76 -0.44 1.82 8.44
CA CYS A 76 -0.60 1.96 6.99
C CYS A 76 0.20 3.15 6.47
N ARG A 77 0.47 3.19 5.16
CA ARG A 77 1.20 4.27 4.49
C ARG A 77 0.45 4.84 3.31
N PHE A 78 0.67 6.12 3.04
CA PHE A 78 0.14 6.80 1.86
C PHE A 78 1.13 6.73 0.69
N MET A 79 0.61 6.89 -0.53
CA MET A 79 1.42 6.86 -1.76
C MET A 79 2.52 7.91 -1.77
N ASP A 80 2.29 9.05 -1.14
CA ASP A 80 3.21 10.19 -1.04
C ASP A 80 4.29 10.03 0.07
N GLU A 81 4.39 8.85 0.68
CA GLU A 81 5.34 8.57 1.77
C GLU A 81 6.41 7.54 1.36
N PRO A 82 7.32 7.89 0.45
CA PRO A 82 8.29 6.97 -0.11
C PRO A 82 9.19 6.35 0.97
N MET A 83 9.63 5.13 0.71
CA MET A 83 10.55 4.39 1.60
C MET A 83 12.01 4.49 1.14
N ASP A 84 12.25 4.96 -0.08
CA ASP A 84 13.57 5.12 -0.66
C ASP A 84 13.59 6.32 -1.62
N SER A 85 14.77 6.89 -1.82
CA SER A 85 15.01 8.02 -2.72
C SER A 85 14.80 7.69 -4.20
N THR A 86 14.90 6.42 -4.60
CA THR A 86 14.74 6.02 -6.02
C THR A 86 13.31 6.03 -6.52
N ILE A 87 12.37 5.73 -5.63
CA ILE A 87 10.96 5.58 -5.98
C ILE A 87 10.21 6.58 -5.11
N PRO A 88 9.79 7.73 -5.68
CA PRO A 88 9.14 8.79 -4.92
C PRO A 88 7.71 8.43 -4.48
N VAL A 89 7.25 7.22 -4.80
CA VAL A 89 5.92 6.71 -4.47
C VAL A 89 6.03 5.45 -3.62
N TYR A 90 5.11 5.31 -2.67
CA TYR A 90 4.97 4.12 -1.85
C TYR A 90 3.82 3.26 -2.33
N SER A 91 4.05 1.96 -2.45
CA SER A 91 3.03 0.95 -2.64
C SER A 91 3.47 -0.32 -1.91
N TYR A 92 2.57 -1.28 -1.69
CA TYR A 92 2.97 -2.50 -1.00
C TYR A 92 3.97 -3.30 -1.86
N ASN A 93 3.75 -3.37 -3.17
CA ASN A 93 4.63 -4.12 -4.06
C ASN A 93 5.96 -3.39 -4.31
N THR A 94 5.99 -2.05 -4.36
CA THR A 94 7.26 -1.30 -4.40
C THR A 94 8.07 -1.48 -3.12
N CYS A 95 7.43 -1.57 -1.95
CA CYS A 95 8.12 -1.90 -0.71
C CYS A 95 8.76 -3.29 -0.76
N ARG A 96 8.02 -4.31 -1.18
CA ARG A 96 8.55 -5.68 -1.37
C ARG A 96 9.66 -5.71 -2.40
N MET A 97 9.54 -4.94 -3.48
CA MET A 97 10.55 -4.78 -4.51
C MET A 97 11.86 -4.21 -3.93
N ILE A 98 11.79 -3.16 -3.12
CA ILE A 98 12.94 -2.59 -2.41
C ILE A 98 13.57 -3.64 -1.47
N CYS A 99 12.74 -4.44 -0.78
CA CYS A 99 13.22 -5.50 0.10
C CYS A 99 14.00 -6.57 -0.69
N ARG A 100 13.45 -7.06 -1.80
CA ARG A 100 14.13 -8.03 -2.69
C ARG A 100 15.44 -7.47 -3.26
N ARG A 101 15.45 -6.19 -3.63
CA ARG A 101 16.67 -5.51 -4.11
C ARG A 101 17.75 -5.49 -3.04
N LYS A 102 17.41 -5.15 -1.79
CA LYS A 102 18.36 -5.17 -0.67
C LYS A 102 18.89 -6.58 -0.39
N LEU A 103 18.02 -7.59 -0.44
CA LEU A 103 18.41 -8.98 -0.24
C LEU A 103 19.32 -9.52 -1.36
N ALA A 104 19.03 -9.16 -2.61
CA ALA A 104 19.89 -9.46 -3.76
C ALA A 104 21.29 -8.84 -3.60
N LEU A 105 21.36 -7.60 -3.10
CA LEU A 105 22.62 -6.92 -2.82
C LEU A 105 23.38 -7.59 -1.66
N GLU A 106 22.70 -8.02 -0.61
CA GLU A 106 23.32 -8.71 0.54
C GLU A 106 23.88 -10.08 0.16
N LYS A 107 23.12 -10.88 -0.60
CA LYS A 107 23.51 -12.26 -0.93
C LYS A 107 24.48 -12.35 -2.11
N CYS A 108 24.30 -11.51 -3.13
CA CYS A 108 25.04 -11.61 -4.39
C CYS A 108 25.89 -10.36 -4.72
N GLY A 109 25.84 -9.31 -3.90
CA GLY A 109 26.65 -8.10 -4.10
C GLY A 109 26.26 -7.26 -5.32
N CYS A 110 25.09 -7.49 -5.91
CA CYS A 110 24.63 -6.78 -7.10
C CYS A 110 23.11 -6.58 -7.10
N THR A 111 22.63 -5.62 -7.88
CA THR A 111 21.20 -5.33 -8.05
C THR A 111 20.69 -5.82 -9.40
N PRO A 112 19.56 -6.55 -9.47
CA PRO A 112 18.94 -6.94 -10.74
C PRO A 112 18.61 -5.73 -11.62
N HIS A 113 18.81 -5.87 -12.94
CA HIS A 113 18.63 -4.79 -13.92
C HIS A 113 17.19 -4.25 -14.01
N PHE A 114 16.19 -5.05 -13.62
CA PHE A 114 14.78 -4.68 -13.69
C PHE A 114 14.28 -3.92 -12.44
N TYR A 115 15.10 -3.78 -11.40
CA TYR A 115 14.76 -2.95 -10.25
C TYR A 115 15.38 -1.56 -10.39
N PRO A 116 14.65 -0.47 -10.06
CA PRO A 116 15.24 0.86 -10.01
C PRO A 116 16.31 0.91 -8.91
N TYR A 117 17.42 1.60 -9.15
CA TYR A 117 18.56 1.67 -8.22
C TYR A 117 19.06 3.12 -8.08
N PRO A 118 19.54 3.53 -6.88
CA PRO A 118 20.06 4.87 -6.68
C PRO A 118 21.52 4.93 -7.14
N GLY A 119 21.82 5.73 -8.16
CA GLY A 119 23.18 6.07 -8.56
C GLY A 119 24.10 4.88 -8.85
N LYS A 120 25.28 4.86 -8.20
CA LYS A 120 26.45 3.98 -8.50
C LYS A 120 26.33 2.53 -7.99
N MET A 121 25.14 1.96 -7.87
CA MET A 121 25.02 0.53 -7.51
C MET A 121 25.43 -0.36 -8.69
N LYS A 122 26.13 -1.47 -8.38
CA LYS A 122 26.54 -2.44 -9.40
C LYS A 122 25.33 -3.23 -9.88
N VAL A 123 25.04 -3.13 -11.17
CA VAL A 123 24.03 -3.96 -11.84
C VAL A 123 24.56 -5.40 -11.96
N CYS A 124 23.70 -6.40 -11.76
CA CYS A 124 24.10 -7.80 -11.88
C CYS A 124 24.42 -8.18 -13.33
N ASP A 125 25.67 -8.57 -13.58
CA ASP A 125 26.09 -9.27 -14.79
C ASP A 125 25.59 -10.74 -14.77
N VAL A 126 25.90 -11.51 -15.82
CA VAL A 126 25.53 -12.94 -15.93
C VAL A 126 25.94 -13.75 -14.70
N LYS A 127 27.14 -13.52 -14.15
CA LYS A 127 27.61 -14.16 -12.90
C LYS A 127 26.74 -13.79 -11.69
N GLY A 128 26.29 -12.54 -11.61
CA GLY A 128 25.38 -12.06 -10.57
C GLY A 128 24.00 -12.68 -10.71
N LEU A 129 23.46 -12.74 -11.94
CA LEU A 129 22.19 -13.41 -12.22
C LEU A 129 22.25 -14.91 -11.90
N TYR A 130 23.39 -15.57 -12.13
CA TYR A 130 23.61 -16.95 -11.72
C TYR A 130 23.54 -17.13 -10.20
N CYS A 131 24.17 -16.23 -9.43
CA CYS A 131 24.03 -16.21 -7.97
C CYS A 131 22.57 -16.02 -7.52
N LEU A 132 21.85 -15.07 -8.14
CA LEU A 132 20.44 -14.83 -7.84
C LEU A 132 19.55 -16.05 -8.15
N SER A 133 19.92 -16.83 -9.18
CA SER A 133 19.22 -18.06 -9.53
C SER A 133 19.31 -19.12 -8.43
N PHE A 134 20.42 -19.20 -7.70
CA PHE A 134 20.54 -20.11 -6.55
C PHE A 134 19.64 -19.69 -5.38
N HIS A 135 19.50 -18.38 -5.16
CA HIS A 135 18.64 -17.82 -4.10
C HIS A 135 17.23 -17.47 -4.60
N LYS A 136 16.77 -18.08 -5.71
CA LYS A 136 15.48 -17.77 -6.34
C LYS A 136 14.31 -17.90 -5.37
N THR A 137 14.24 -19.00 -4.62
CA THR A 137 13.15 -19.28 -3.67
C THR A 137 13.08 -18.19 -2.61
N LEU A 138 14.21 -17.92 -1.95
CA LEU A 138 14.38 -16.86 -0.94
C LEU A 138 13.92 -15.48 -1.46
N LEU A 139 14.33 -15.10 -2.68
CA LEU A 139 13.98 -13.80 -3.27
C LEU A 139 12.51 -13.71 -3.69
N MET A 140 11.92 -14.81 -4.15
CA MET A 140 10.51 -14.85 -4.57
C MET A 140 9.56 -14.84 -3.38
N SER A 141 9.76 -15.73 -2.40
CA SER A 141 8.91 -15.86 -1.21
C SER A 141 9.20 -14.82 -0.13
N LEU A 142 10.40 -14.21 -0.12
CA LEU A 142 10.90 -13.38 1.00
C LEU A 142 10.88 -14.14 2.33
N GLU A 143 11.23 -15.43 2.27
CA GLU A 143 11.21 -16.35 3.40
C GLU A 143 12.50 -17.18 3.43
N HIS A 144 13.08 -17.36 4.60
CA HIS A 144 14.26 -18.17 4.83
C HIS A 144 13.93 -19.28 5.84
N ASP A 145 13.96 -20.54 5.39
CA ASP A 145 13.80 -21.73 6.23
C ASP A 145 12.55 -21.71 7.13
N GLY A 146 11.40 -21.25 6.59
CA GLY A 146 10.14 -21.15 7.35
C GLY A 146 9.94 -19.81 8.05
N THR A 147 10.94 -18.93 8.05
CA THR A 147 10.89 -17.62 8.73
C THR A 147 10.70 -16.49 7.72
N PRO A 148 9.64 -15.66 7.85
CA PRO A 148 9.43 -14.54 6.96
C PRO A 148 10.47 -13.45 7.22
N ILE A 149 11.08 -12.93 6.16
CA ILE A 149 12.03 -11.82 6.26
C ILE A 149 11.27 -10.55 6.63
N ASN A 150 11.72 -9.87 7.68
CA ASN A 150 11.09 -8.64 8.11
C ASN A 150 11.43 -7.47 7.16
N CYS A 151 10.54 -7.22 6.20
CA CYS A 151 10.63 -6.07 5.30
C CYS A 151 9.94 -4.80 5.84
N ASN A 152 9.24 -4.86 6.98
CA ASN A 152 8.42 -3.76 7.52
C ASN A 152 7.47 -3.11 6.49
N CYS A 153 6.94 -3.88 5.53
CA CYS A 153 6.04 -3.38 4.50
C CYS A 153 4.60 -3.25 5.01
N LEU A 154 4.15 -2.02 5.22
CA LEU A 154 2.79 -1.71 5.63
C LEU A 154 1.84 -1.68 4.42
N MET A 155 0.58 -2.04 4.62
CA MET A 155 -0.42 -1.87 3.57
C MET A 155 -0.68 -0.39 3.27
N GLN A 156 -1.20 -0.10 2.08
CA GLN A 156 -1.60 1.25 1.72
C GLN A 156 -2.82 1.69 2.56
N CYS A 157 -2.88 2.96 2.96
CA CYS A 157 -4.03 3.52 3.68
C CYS A 157 -5.27 3.62 2.79
N GLU A 158 -5.06 3.88 1.49
CA GLU A 158 -6.08 3.92 0.44
C GLU A 158 -5.74 2.87 -0.61
N GLU A 159 -6.64 1.95 -0.89
CA GLU A 159 -6.42 0.87 -1.86
C GLU A 159 -7.72 0.46 -2.53
N VAL A 160 -7.63 -0.01 -3.77
CA VAL A 160 -8.72 -0.74 -4.41
C VAL A 160 -8.22 -2.14 -4.68
N LYS A 161 -8.92 -3.15 -4.17
CA LYS A 161 -8.58 -4.54 -4.49
C LYS A 161 -9.59 -5.10 -5.48
N LEU A 162 -9.08 -5.76 -6.51
CA LEU A 162 -9.90 -6.42 -7.52
C LEU A 162 -9.95 -7.92 -7.24
N PHE A 163 -11.14 -8.50 -7.35
CA PHE A 163 -11.42 -9.91 -7.14
C PHE A 163 -12.00 -10.48 -8.41
N LEU A 164 -11.58 -11.69 -8.75
CA LEU A 164 -12.13 -12.41 -9.89
C LEU A 164 -13.52 -12.92 -9.51
N ASP A 165 -14.55 -12.45 -10.22
CA ASP A 165 -15.92 -12.92 -10.06
C ASP A 165 -16.23 -14.05 -11.05
N LYS A 166 -16.00 -13.81 -12.34
CA LYS A 166 -16.23 -14.79 -13.41
C LYS A 166 -15.01 -14.92 -14.29
N ASN A 167 -14.65 -16.16 -14.60
CA ASN A 167 -13.63 -16.50 -15.59
C ASN A 167 -14.22 -17.54 -16.54
N SER A 168 -14.65 -17.11 -17.71
CA SER A 168 -15.16 -17.99 -18.75
C SER A 168 -14.08 -18.19 -19.80
N GLU A 169 -13.90 -19.44 -20.20
CA GLU A 169 -12.90 -19.86 -21.17
C GLU A 169 -13.62 -20.69 -22.23
N ARG A 170 -13.54 -20.26 -23.49
CA ARG A 170 -14.11 -20.97 -24.64
C ARG A 170 -13.00 -21.24 -25.63
N THR A 171 -12.92 -22.48 -26.11
CA THR A 171 -11.98 -22.89 -27.16
C THR A 171 -12.74 -23.16 -28.44
N TRP A 172 -12.29 -22.60 -29.54
CA TRP A 172 -12.88 -22.84 -30.85
C TRP A 172 -12.39 -24.15 -31.43
N SER A 173 -13.32 -25.04 -31.77
CA SER A 173 -13.01 -26.36 -32.37
C SER A 173 -13.04 -26.32 -33.90
N TYR A 174 -14.02 -25.66 -34.52
CA TYR A 174 -14.07 -25.44 -35.97
C TYR A 174 -15.13 -24.37 -36.36
N PRO A 175 -14.86 -23.47 -37.33
CA PRO A 175 -13.55 -23.13 -37.88
C PRO A 175 -12.67 -22.50 -36.79
N VAL A 176 -11.39 -22.86 -36.73
CA VAL A 176 -10.45 -22.40 -35.69
C VAL A 176 -9.90 -21.02 -36.08
N PRO A 177 -10.30 -19.94 -35.40
CA PRO A 177 -9.74 -18.62 -35.66
C PRO A 177 -8.32 -18.56 -35.11
N TRP A 178 -7.39 -17.96 -35.86
CA TRP A 178 -6.03 -17.69 -35.39
C TRP A 178 -5.96 -16.45 -34.50
N ASP A 179 -7.03 -15.65 -34.47
CA ASP A 179 -7.14 -14.47 -33.63
C ASP A 179 -7.49 -14.83 -32.20
N ILE A 180 -6.73 -14.22 -31.29
CA ILE A 180 -7.06 -14.25 -29.87
C ILE A 180 -8.13 -13.20 -29.59
N ARG A 181 -9.17 -13.62 -28.86
CA ARG A 181 -10.22 -12.73 -28.35
C ARG A 181 -10.19 -12.76 -26.84
N PHE A 182 -10.07 -11.59 -26.23
CA PHE A 182 -10.26 -11.51 -24.79
C PHE A 182 -11.04 -10.27 -24.39
N ARG A 183 -11.87 -10.45 -23.37
CA ARG A 183 -12.60 -9.36 -22.73
C ARG A 183 -12.29 -9.38 -21.25
N TRP A 184 -12.01 -8.20 -20.72
CA TRP A 184 -11.95 -7.95 -19.29
C TRP A 184 -13.06 -6.97 -18.94
N ALA A 185 -13.72 -7.20 -17.81
CA ALA A 185 -14.78 -6.36 -17.32
C ALA A 185 -14.63 -6.12 -15.82
N VAL A 186 -14.99 -4.93 -15.37
CA VAL A 186 -15.16 -4.58 -13.97
C VAL A 186 -16.63 -4.34 -13.73
N ASP A 187 -17.19 -5.12 -12.83
CA ASP A 187 -18.56 -4.96 -12.36
C ASP A 187 -18.62 -3.77 -11.37
N LYS A 188 -19.58 -2.86 -11.58
CA LYS A 188 -19.71 -1.64 -10.76
C LYS A 188 -20.53 -1.84 -9.48
N TYR A 189 -21.09 -3.01 -9.20
CA TYR A 189 -21.97 -3.24 -8.03
C TYR A 189 -21.28 -3.26 -6.64
N SER A 190 -20.16 -2.56 -6.44
CA SER A 190 -19.57 -2.42 -5.10
C SER A 190 -20.33 -1.37 -4.29
N LYS A 191 -21.36 -1.81 -3.56
CA LYS A 191 -22.18 -0.95 -2.68
C LYS A 191 -21.52 -0.68 -1.33
N THR A 192 -20.36 -1.28 -1.07
CA THR A 192 -19.65 -1.19 0.20
C THR A 192 -18.29 -0.53 0.00
N ARG A 193 -18.02 0.49 0.82
CA ARG A 193 -16.72 1.16 0.87
C ARG A 193 -16.20 1.08 2.29
N LEU A 194 -14.97 0.59 2.43
CA LEU A 194 -14.30 0.54 3.71
C LEU A 194 -13.64 1.89 3.98
N ARG A 195 -13.82 2.40 5.20
CA ARG A 195 -13.24 3.66 5.64
C ARG A 195 -12.42 3.43 6.90
N ARG A 196 -11.17 3.88 6.89
CA ARG A 196 -10.30 3.94 8.06
C ARG A 196 -10.42 5.32 8.69
N ASP A 197 -10.82 5.36 9.95
CA ASP A 197 -10.93 6.57 10.75
C ASP A 197 -10.09 6.43 12.04
N VAL A 198 -9.73 7.55 12.65
CA VAL A 198 -9.03 7.58 13.93
C VAL A 198 -10.07 7.41 15.03
N ILE A 199 -9.94 6.38 15.87
CA ILE A 199 -10.92 6.05 16.92
C ILE A 199 -10.81 7.01 18.11
N TYR A 200 -9.58 7.33 18.52
CA TYR A 200 -9.30 8.24 19.64
C TYR A 200 -8.31 9.30 19.20
N SER A 201 -8.75 10.54 19.17
CA SER A 201 -7.90 11.72 18.97
C SER A 201 -7.30 12.18 20.30
N PHE A 202 -6.29 13.06 20.22
CA PHE A 202 -5.75 13.75 21.39
C PHE A 202 -6.82 14.63 22.08
N GLU A 203 -7.73 15.19 21.28
CA GLU A 203 -8.88 15.96 21.77
C GLU A 203 -9.79 15.10 22.66
N ASP A 204 -10.09 13.86 22.24
CA ASP A 204 -10.92 12.92 23.01
C ASP A 204 -10.25 12.53 24.33
N LEU A 205 -8.92 12.39 24.33
CA LEU A 205 -8.14 12.13 25.54
C LEU A 205 -8.25 13.29 26.53
N LEU A 206 -8.11 14.54 26.05
CA LEU A 206 -8.26 15.73 26.89
C LEU A 206 -9.69 15.86 27.44
N VAL A 207 -10.70 15.59 26.63
CA VAL A 207 -12.10 15.61 27.06
C VAL A 207 -12.36 14.55 28.12
N SER A 208 -11.85 13.33 27.94
CA SER A 208 -12.02 12.23 28.91
C SER A 208 -11.30 12.51 30.23
N LEU A 209 -10.03 12.93 30.19
CA LEU A 209 -9.27 13.30 31.40
C LEU A 209 -9.85 14.53 32.10
N GLY A 210 -10.25 15.55 31.34
CA GLY A 210 -10.88 16.75 31.89
C GLY A 210 -12.22 16.44 32.54
N GLY A 211 -13.03 15.57 31.92
CA GLY A 211 -14.32 15.12 32.48
C GLY A 211 -14.14 14.35 33.78
N THR A 212 -13.20 13.40 33.82
CA THR A 212 -12.91 12.62 35.04
C THR A 212 -12.35 13.50 36.16
N ALA A 213 -11.39 14.39 35.87
CA ALA A 213 -10.84 15.32 36.86
C ALA A 213 -11.92 16.27 37.41
N SER A 214 -12.77 16.82 36.55
CA SER A 214 -13.87 17.71 36.96
C SER A 214 -14.89 16.97 37.83
N PHE A 215 -15.19 15.70 37.51
CA PHE A 215 -16.15 14.90 38.27
C PHE A 215 -15.63 14.49 39.65
N PHE A 216 -14.37 14.05 39.77
CA PHE A 216 -13.82 13.55 41.04
C PHE A 216 -13.27 14.65 41.94
N LEU A 217 -12.65 15.70 41.38
CA LEU A 217 -11.96 16.73 42.14
C LEU A 217 -12.71 18.06 42.17
N GLY A 218 -13.72 18.26 41.31
CA GLY A 218 -14.39 19.55 41.15
C GLY A 218 -13.47 20.66 40.62
N CYS A 219 -12.28 20.32 40.13
CA CYS A 219 -11.26 21.27 39.70
C CYS A 219 -11.36 21.53 38.20
N SER A 220 -11.14 22.79 37.80
CA SER A 220 -11.07 23.20 36.40
C SER A 220 -9.63 23.60 36.02
N VAL A 221 -9.39 23.88 34.74
CA VAL A 221 -8.10 24.41 34.27
C VAL A 221 -7.70 25.68 35.03
N LEU A 222 -8.65 26.53 35.40
CA LEU A 222 -8.40 27.74 36.19
C LEU A 222 -7.87 27.41 37.59
N SER A 223 -8.38 26.34 38.22
CA SER A 223 -7.90 25.88 39.53
C SER A 223 -6.42 25.45 39.46
N PHE A 224 -5.98 24.82 38.37
CA PHE A 224 -4.57 24.48 38.17
C PHE A 224 -3.68 25.71 37.96
N VAL A 225 -4.15 26.70 37.20
CA VAL A 225 -3.43 27.97 37.01
C VAL A 225 -3.27 28.72 38.33
N GLU A 226 -4.31 28.75 39.16
CA GLU A 226 -4.27 29.39 40.48
C GLU A 226 -3.27 28.71 41.42
N ILE A 227 -3.23 27.37 41.45
CA ILE A 227 -2.22 26.63 42.21
C ILE A 227 -0.80 26.98 41.72
N GLY A 228 -0.58 27.01 40.41
CA GLY A 228 0.71 27.40 39.83
C GLY A 228 1.12 28.83 40.20
N TYR A 229 0.19 29.77 40.16
CA TYR A 229 0.41 31.16 40.56
C TYR A 229 0.82 31.27 42.05
N TYR A 230 0.08 30.63 42.96
CA TYR A 230 0.42 30.66 44.38
C TYR A 230 1.77 30.00 44.68
N VAL A 231 2.08 28.86 44.05
CA VAL A 231 3.34 28.15 44.26
C VAL A 231 4.54 28.98 43.77
N THR A 232 4.44 29.56 42.58
CA THR A 232 5.52 30.40 42.01
C THR A 232 5.74 31.67 42.82
N LEU A 233 4.68 32.34 43.27
CA LEU A 233 4.78 33.54 44.10
C LEU A 233 5.36 33.22 45.48
N ARG A 234 4.99 32.07 46.06
CA ARG A 234 5.56 31.60 47.34
C ARG A 234 7.04 31.24 47.20
N LEU A 235 7.45 30.60 46.11
CA LEU A 235 8.86 30.31 45.81
C LEU A 235 9.67 31.59 45.61
N TYR A 236 9.14 32.57 44.85
CA TYR A 236 9.79 33.86 44.64
C TYR A 236 10.05 34.59 45.97
N TRP A 237 9.04 34.68 46.84
CA TRP A 237 9.21 35.25 48.18
C TRP A 237 10.21 34.48 49.05
N PHE A 238 10.25 33.15 48.93
CA PHE A 238 11.19 32.32 49.68
C PHE A 238 12.64 32.51 49.22
N VAL A 239 12.86 32.67 47.90
CA VAL A 239 14.18 32.96 47.32
C VAL A 239 14.64 34.37 47.70
N ASN A 240 13.77 35.38 47.61
CA ASN A 240 14.14 36.73 48.01
C ASN A 240 14.44 36.85 49.51
N ARG A 241 13.71 36.15 50.39
CA ARG A 241 14.06 36.09 51.84
C ARG A 241 15.41 35.42 52.12
N LYS A 242 15.93 34.58 51.21
CA LYS A 242 17.26 33.98 51.31
C LYS A 242 18.36 34.84 50.70
N ALA A 243 18.03 35.85 49.89
CA ALA A 243 18.99 36.77 49.30
C ALA A 243 19.28 37.99 50.20
N GLU A 244 18.39 38.27 51.17
CA GLU A 244 18.51 39.36 52.14
C GLU A 244 19.11 38.94 53.50
N GLY A 245 19.54 37.68 53.66
CA GLY A 245 20.21 37.17 54.87
C GLY A 245 21.52 36.48 54.53
#